data_AF-A0A520IZU5-F1
#
_entry.id   AF-A0A520IZU5-F1
#
_cell.length_a   1.000
_cell.length_b   1.000
_cell.length_c   1.000
_cell.angle_alpha   90.00
_cell.angle_beta   90.00
_cell.angle_gamma   90.00
#
_symmetry.space_group_name_H-M   'P 1'
#
loop_
_entity.id
_entity.type
_entity.pdbx_description
1 polymer ?
#
loop_
_entity_poly.entity_id
_entity_poly.type
_entity_poly.pdbx_seq_one_letter_code
_entity_poly.pdbx_strand_id
1 'polypeptide(L)'
;TQGHDAPLWQHTRAMAVPATLLDKMAHYRRTGRLMLEPEELFREASWLAVLNGQGVEAHGHVPLADTLDGANNRAQLEQIETVIARAVPTLPLHDAAIRALTGAAA
;
A
#
# COMPACT_ATOMS: atom_id res chain seq x y z
N THR A 1 4.32 1.45 13.87
CA THR A 1 5.68 1.29 14.42
C THR A 1 6.20 2.58 15.04
N GLN A 2 5.87 3.76 14.51
CA GLN A 2 6.03 5.03 15.24
C GLN A 2 5.16 5.05 16.50
N GLY A 3 5.64 5.68 17.58
CA GLY A 3 4.89 5.87 18.83
C GLY A 3 4.78 4.65 19.76
N HIS A 4 5.55 3.58 19.50
CA HIS A 4 5.64 2.45 20.43
C HIS A 4 7.01 2.41 21.11
N ASP A 5 7.00 2.51 22.43
CA ASP A 5 8.21 2.58 23.26
C ASP A 5 8.61 1.25 23.90
N ALA A 6 7.87 0.17 23.65
CA ALA A 6 8.23 -1.13 24.19
C ALA A 6 9.61 -1.59 23.63
N PRO A 7 10.43 -2.32 24.42
CA PRO A 7 11.81 -2.66 24.05
C PRO A 7 11.95 -3.36 22.69
N LEU A 8 10.98 -4.22 22.34
CA LEU A 8 10.92 -4.88 21.03
C LEU A 8 10.89 -3.87 19.88
N TRP A 9 10.03 -2.84 19.98
CA TRP A 9 9.86 -1.85 18.91
C TRP A 9 11.07 -0.94 18.77
N GLN A 10 11.71 -0.57 19.89
CA GLN A 10 12.96 0.18 19.85
C GLN A 10 14.08 -0.62 19.16
N HIS A 11 14.21 -1.91 19.51
CA HIS A 11 15.18 -2.80 18.88
C HIS A 11 14.95 -2.93 17.37
N THR A 12 13.72 -3.27 16.94
CA THR A 12 13.39 -3.45 15.51
C THR A 12 13.57 -2.17 14.68
N ARG A 13 13.45 -0.99 15.29
CA ARG A 13 13.70 0.30 14.62
C ARG A 13 15.18 0.56 14.38
N ALA A 14 16.05 0.06 15.26
CA ALA A 14 17.49 0.32 15.24
C ALA A 14 18.32 -0.83 14.66
N MET A 15 17.73 -2.02 14.46
CA MET A 15 18.45 -3.18 13.94
C MET A 15 18.92 -2.95 12.50
N ALA A 16 20.05 -3.55 12.14
CA ALA A 16 20.44 -3.66 10.74
C ALA A 16 19.45 -4.54 9.99
N VAL A 17 19.10 -4.13 8.77
CA VAL A 17 18.24 -4.91 7.85
C VAL A 17 19.03 -5.28 6.59
N PRO A 18 18.59 -6.29 5.82
CA PRO A 18 19.30 -6.69 4.60
C PRO A 18 19.49 -5.55 3.61
N ALA A 19 20.64 -5.52 2.92
CA ALA A 19 20.97 -4.49 1.94
C ALA A 19 19.92 -4.35 0.84
N THR A 20 19.34 -5.47 0.38
CA THR A 20 18.28 -5.49 -0.63
C THR A 20 17.03 -4.70 -0.21
N LEU A 21 16.67 -4.74 1.07
CA LEU A 21 15.56 -3.95 1.59
C LEU A 21 15.91 -2.47 1.68
N LEU A 22 17.14 -2.15 2.13
CA LEU A 22 17.63 -0.77 2.16
C LEU A 22 17.62 -0.15 0.76
N ASP A 23 18.09 -0.88 -0.25
CA ASP A 23 18.13 -0.44 -1.64
C ASP A 23 16.71 -0.23 -2.20
N LYS A 24 15.78 -1.15 -1.92
CA LYS A 24 14.37 -1.01 -2.33
C LYS A 24 13.73 0.23 -1.71
N MET A 25 13.91 0.44 -0.40
CA MET A 25 13.41 1.63 0.30
C MET A 25 14.04 2.92 -0.23
N ALA A 26 15.35 2.93 -0.47
CA ALA A 26 16.07 4.10 -0.99
C ALA A 26 15.66 4.44 -2.43
N HIS A 27 15.48 3.43 -3.28
CA HIS A 27 15.01 3.60 -4.65
C HIS A 27 13.59 4.16 -4.68
N TYR A 28 12.68 3.59 -3.87
CA TYR A 28 11.31 4.09 -3.75
C TYR A 28 11.27 5.53 -3.24
N ARG A 29 11.98 5.84 -2.15
CA ARG A 29 12.06 7.21 -1.62
C ARG A 29 12.53 8.21 -2.67
N ARG A 30 13.53 7.85 -3.49
CA ARG A 30 14.08 8.78 -4.48
C ARG A 30 13.18 8.97 -5.71
N THR A 31 12.50 7.92 -6.15
CA THR A 31 11.91 7.88 -7.51
C THR A 31 10.41 7.62 -7.54
N GLY A 32 9.83 7.18 -6.43
CA GLY A 32 8.45 6.67 -6.38
C GLY A 32 8.24 5.35 -7.11
N ARG A 33 9.31 4.69 -7.57
CA ARG A 33 9.25 3.43 -8.31
C ARG A 33 9.57 2.24 -7.41
N LEU A 34 8.97 1.10 -7.74
CA LEU A 34 9.26 -0.19 -7.13
C LEU A 34 9.95 -1.06 -8.18
N MET A 35 11.08 -1.64 -7.81
CA MET A 35 11.74 -2.69 -8.58
C MET A 35 11.35 -4.02 -7.95
N LEU A 36 10.74 -4.90 -8.73
CA LEU A 36 10.33 -6.24 -8.31
C LEU A 36 11.16 -7.27 -9.06
N GLU A 37 11.71 -8.23 -8.32
CA GLU A 37 12.25 -9.44 -8.92
C GLU A 37 11.11 -10.37 -9.37
N PRO A 38 11.30 -11.17 -10.44
CA PRO A 38 10.25 -12.02 -10.99
C PRO A 38 9.64 -13.01 -9.98
N GLU A 39 10.45 -13.48 -9.03
CA GLU A 39 10.07 -14.47 -8.02
C GLU A 39 9.50 -13.84 -6.73
N GLU A 40 9.32 -12.51 -6.67
CA GLU A 40 8.75 -11.86 -5.49
C GLU A 40 7.27 -12.21 -5.26
N LEU A 41 6.97 -12.65 -4.04
CA LEU A 41 5.59 -12.86 -3.57
C LEU A 41 4.83 -11.54 -3.46
N PHE A 42 5.48 -10.51 -2.89
CA PHE A 42 4.91 -9.18 -2.76
C PHE A 42 4.94 -8.46 -4.10
N ARG A 43 3.77 -8.09 -4.60
CA ARG A 43 3.63 -7.28 -5.83
C ARG A 43 3.57 -5.79 -5.51
N GLU A 44 3.53 -4.96 -6.55
CA GLU A 44 3.68 -3.50 -6.44
C GLU A 44 2.70 -2.90 -5.44
N ALA A 45 1.41 -3.27 -5.53
CA ALA A 45 0.37 -2.78 -4.64
C ALA A 45 0.65 -3.11 -3.16
N SER A 46 1.20 -4.30 -2.89
CA SER A 46 1.51 -4.73 -1.52
C SER A 46 2.72 -3.97 -0.97
N TRP A 47 3.76 -3.78 -1.77
CA TRP A 47 4.91 -2.97 -1.39
C TRP A 47 4.52 -1.50 -1.18
N LEU A 48 3.69 -0.94 -2.06
CA LEU A 48 3.19 0.42 -1.93
C LEU A 48 2.43 0.61 -0.61
N ALA A 49 1.54 -0.33 -0.27
CA ALA A 49 0.78 -0.32 0.98
C ALA A 49 1.70 -0.40 2.22
N VAL A 50 2.70 -1.29 2.20
CA VAL A 50 3.66 -1.43 3.32
C VAL A 50 4.52 -0.18 3.47
N LEU A 51 5.12 0.32 2.39
CA LEU A 51 6.03 1.46 2.46
C LEU A 51 5.28 2.73 2.90
N ASN A 52 4.18 3.06 2.24
CA ASN A 52 3.37 4.23 2.60
C ASN A 52 2.77 4.08 4.02
N GLY A 53 2.25 2.91 4.35
CA GLY A 53 1.67 2.63 5.66
C GLY A 53 2.67 2.69 6.82
N GLN A 54 3.97 2.50 6.53
CA GLN A 54 5.05 2.63 7.51
C GLN A 54 5.72 4.01 7.47
N GLY A 55 5.21 4.97 6.69
CA GLY A 55 5.73 6.33 6.59
C GLY A 55 7.01 6.44 5.75
N VAL A 56 7.26 5.48 4.86
CA VAL A 56 8.29 5.61 3.82
C VAL A 56 7.64 6.31 2.65
N GLU A 57 7.92 7.60 2.49
CA GLU A 57 7.32 8.43 1.44
C GLU A 57 8.23 8.55 0.21
N ALA A 58 7.63 8.62 -0.97
CA ALA A 58 8.33 8.93 -2.21
C ALA A 58 8.52 10.45 -2.35
N HIS A 59 9.74 10.88 -2.65
CA HIS A 59 10.12 12.28 -2.88
C HIS A 59 10.15 12.63 -4.37
N GLY A 60 9.88 11.66 -5.24
CA GLY A 60 9.84 11.82 -6.68
C GLY A 60 8.81 10.88 -7.29
N HIS A 61 8.51 11.12 -8.56
CA HIS A 61 7.56 10.35 -9.36
C HIS A 61 8.07 10.22 -10.79
N VAL A 62 7.37 9.43 -11.60
CA VAL A 62 7.70 9.27 -13.02
C VAL A 62 7.35 10.57 -13.77
N PRO A 63 8.28 11.21 -14.50
CA PRO A 63 8.03 12.49 -15.18
C PRO A 63 6.85 12.50 -16.15
N LEU A 64 6.46 11.34 -16.67
CA LEU A 64 5.26 11.21 -17.49
C LEU A 64 4.00 11.69 -16.78
N ALA A 65 3.94 11.59 -15.44
CA ALA A 65 2.80 12.10 -14.68
C ALA A 65 2.66 13.63 -14.78
N ASP A 66 3.74 14.37 -15.04
CA ASP A 66 3.70 15.84 -15.21
C ASP A 66 3.06 16.25 -16.54
N THR A 67 2.87 15.31 -17.46
CA THR A 67 2.17 15.55 -18.74
C THR A 67 0.65 15.47 -18.61
N LEU A 68 0.14 14.98 -17.46
CA LEU A 68 -1.28 14.87 -17.21
C LEU A 68 -1.85 16.23 -16.82
N ASP A 69 -3.03 16.58 -17.36
CA ASP A 69 -3.77 17.73 -16.87
C ASP A 69 -4.21 17.50 -15.42
N GLY A 70 -3.83 18.41 -14.52
CA GLY A 70 -4.01 18.23 -13.09
C GLY A 70 -5.47 18.19 -12.64
N ALA A 71 -6.36 18.93 -13.33
CA ALA A 71 -7.79 18.93 -13.02
C ALA A 71 -8.43 17.59 -13.45
N ASN A 72 -8.13 17.13 -14.66
CA ASN A 72 -8.60 15.85 -15.16
C ASN A 72 -8.05 14.68 -14.34
N ASN A 73 -6.76 14.70 -13.98
CA ASN A 73 -6.16 13.66 -13.14
C ASN A 73 -6.83 13.58 -11.77
N ARG A 74 -7.09 14.73 -11.13
CA ARG A 74 -7.83 14.79 -9.86
C ARG A 74 -9.25 14.24 -10.00
N ALA A 75 -9.98 14.65 -11.03
CA ALA A 75 -11.33 14.17 -11.27
C ALA A 75 -11.38 12.65 -11.49
N GLN A 76 -10.38 12.07 -12.17
CA GLN A 76 -10.26 10.62 -12.33
C GLN A 76 -10.07 9.91 -10.99
N LEU A 77 -9.21 10.42 -10.10
CA LEU A 77 -9.01 9.85 -8.77
C LEU A 77 -10.29 9.92 -7.91
N GLU A 78 -10.99 11.06 -7.94
CA GLU A 78 -12.28 11.24 -7.25
C GLU A 78 -13.37 10.29 -7.78
N GLN A 79 -13.36 10.02 -9.08
CA GLN A 79 -14.25 9.05 -9.69
C GLN A 79 -13.96 7.63 -9.19
N ILE A 80 -12.68 7.24 -9.09
CA ILE A 80 -12.28 5.93 -8.55
C ILE A 80 -12.76 5.80 -7.10
N GLU A 81 -12.52 6.81 -6.27
CA GLU A 81 -12.99 6.85 -4.88
C GLU A 81 -14.53 6.70 -4.81
N THR A 82 -15.25 7.45 -5.65
CA THR A 82 -16.72 7.40 -5.72
C THR A 82 -17.23 5.99 -6.08
N VAL A 83 -16.60 5.33 -7.05
CA VAL A 83 -16.98 3.96 -7.45
C VAL A 83 -16.76 2.99 -6.30
N ILE A 84 -15.63 3.07 -5.61
CA ILE A 84 -15.33 2.23 -4.44
C ILE A 84 -16.37 2.47 -3.34
N ALA A 85 -16.62 3.74 -3.00
CA ALA A 85 -17.56 4.12 -1.95
C ALA A 85 -19.00 3.66 -2.24
N ARG A 86 -19.40 3.61 -3.52
CA ARG A 86 -20.71 3.07 -3.94
C ARG A 86 -20.76 1.55 -3.91
N ALA A 87 -19.67 0.87 -4.22
CA ALA A 87 -19.62 -0.59 -4.28
C ALA A 87 -19.62 -1.23 -2.89
N VAL A 88 -18.81 -0.71 -1.95
CA VAL A 88 -18.65 -1.26 -0.60
C VAL A 88 -19.98 -1.56 0.13
N PRO A 89 -20.97 -0.65 0.21
CA PRO A 89 -22.22 -0.92 0.94
C PRO A 89 -23.13 -1.96 0.26
N THR A 90 -22.86 -2.35 -0.99
CA THR A 90 -23.61 -3.40 -1.70
C THR A 90 -23.08 -4.80 -1.40
N LEU A 91 -21.91 -4.90 -0.76
CA LEU A 91 -21.29 -6.18 -0.38
C LEU A 91 -21.86 -6.67 0.96
N PRO A 92 -22.01 -7.99 1.15
CA PRO A 92 -22.38 -8.54 2.45
C PRO A 92 -21.29 -8.29 3.48
N LEU A 93 -21.70 -8.14 4.74
CA LEU A 93 -20.76 -8.21 5.86
C LEU A 93 -20.05 -9.56 5.91
N HIS A 94 -18.83 -9.57 6.43
CA HIS A 94 -17.95 -10.74 6.44
C HIS A 94 -18.63 -12.01 6.98
N ASP A 95 -19.32 -11.92 8.13
CA ASP A 95 -19.99 -13.08 8.74
C ASP A 95 -21.15 -13.59 7.88
N ALA A 96 -21.87 -12.69 7.19
CA ALA A 96 -22.95 -13.06 6.29
C ALA A 96 -22.42 -13.78 5.04
N ALA A 97 -21.28 -13.31 4.51
CA ALA A 97 -20.59 -13.96 3.40
C ALA A 97 -20.10 -15.36 3.79
N ILE A 98 -19.48 -15.52 4.96
CA ILE A 98 -19.04 -16.83 5.45
C ILE A 98 -20.21 -17.79 5.60
N ARG A 99 -21.30 -17.39 6.27
CA ARG A 99 -22.47 -18.25 6.45
C ARG A 99 -23.06 -18.71 5.12
N ALA A 100 -23.14 -17.82 4.14
CA ALA A 100 -23.65 -18.16 2.82
C ALA A 100 -22.76 -19.18 2.10
N LEU A 101 -21.43 -19.11 2.27
CA LEU A 101 -20.47 -20.00 1.63
C LEU A 101 -20.35 -21.36 2.32
N THR A 102 -20.39 -21.40 3.65
CA THR A 102 -20.15 -22.64 4.42
C THR A 102 -21.43 -23.41 4.73
N GLY A 103 -22.60 -22.80 4.57
CA GLY A 103 -23.89 -23.40 4.92
C GLY A 103 -24.06 -23.67 6.43
N ALA A 104 -23.17 -23.12 7.27
CA ALA A 104 -23.25 -23.28 8.72
C ALA A 104 -24.49 -22.56 9.26
N ALA A 105 -25.48 -23.35 9.71
CA ALA A 105 -26.56 -22.86 10.55
C ALA A 105 -26.01 -22.46 11.92
N ALA A 106 -26.58 -21.40 12.50
CA ALA A 106 -26.21 -20.86 13.81
C ALA A 106 -26.35 -21.89 14.94
#